data_AF-A0A957SJI0-F1
#
_entry.id   AF-A0A957SJI0-F1
#
_cell.length_a   1.000
_cell.length_b   1.000
_cell.length_c   1.000
_cell.angle_alpha   90.00
_cell.angle_beta   90.00
_cell.angle_gamma   90.00
#
_symmetry.space_group_name_H-M   'P 1'
#
loop_
_entity.id
_entity.type
_entity.pdbx_description
1 polymer ?
#
loop_
_entity_poly.entity_id
_entity_poly.type
_entity_poly.pdbx_seq_one_letter_code
_entity_poly.pdbx_strand_id
1 'polypeptide(L)' 'MAVNLPDKELGEGLDTLNERIGVLTRREAEARILKPIIDALGEAFGREAVLDVVRRTIIQVAQEQGDQLAENMGG' A
#
# COMPACT_ATOMS: atom_id res chain seq x y z
N MET A 1 18.38 -17.22 8.76
CA MET A 1 18.61 -17.18 7.29
C MET A 1 17.61 -16.18 6.73
N ALA A 2 18.02 -14.92 6.61
CA ALA A 2 17.18 -13.90 5.98
C ALA A 2 17.26 -14.14 4.48
N VAL A 3 16.12 -14.47 3.86
CA VAL A 3 16.02 -14.54 2.41
C VAL A 3 16.10 -13.10 1.92
N ASN A 4 17.27 -12.69 1.44
CA ASN A 4 17.42 -11.44 0.71
C ASN A 4 16.87 -11.67 -0.70
N LEU A 5 15.55 -11.49 -0.86
CA LEU A 5 14.97 -11.41 -2.20
C LEU A 5 15.38 -10.06 -2.79
N PRO A 6 15.98 -10.03 -3.99
CA PRO A 6 16.36 -8.78 -4.62
C PRO A 6 15.11 -7.91 -4.82
N ASP A 7 15.14 -6.67 -4.33
CA ASP A 7 14.06 -5.67 -4.44
C ASP A 7 13.53 -5.47 -5.88
N LYS A 8 14.30 -5.92 -6.89
CA LYS A 8 14.02 -5.77 -8.31
C LYS A 8 12.81 -6.56 -8.83
N GLU A 9 12.45 -7.69 -8.23
CA GLU A 9 11.32 -8.50 -8.72
C GLU A 9 9.94 -7.95 -8.31
N LEU A 10 9.86 -7.10 -7.29
CA LEU A 10 8.60 -6.51 -6.82
C LEU A 10 8.08 -5.39 -7.74
N GLY A 11 8.96 -4.74 -8.51
CA GLY A 11 8.60 -3.66 -9.44
C GLY A 11 7.91 -4.15 -10.71
N GLU A 12 8.39 -5.23 -11.33
CA GLU A 12 7.84 -5.76 -12.60
C GLU A 12 6.44 -6.39 -12.41
N GLY A 13 6.17 -6.94 -11.23
CA GLY A 13 4.87 -7.56 -10.91
C GLY A 13 3.71 -6.59 -10.69
N LEU A 14 3.99 -5.36 -10.24
CA LEU A 14 2.96 -4.35 -9.96
C LEU A 14 2.48 -3.64 -11.24
N ASP A 15 3.40 -3.36 -12.17
CA ASP A 15 3.07 -2.69 -13.43
C ASP A 15 2.23 -3.60 -14.34
N THR A 16 2.57 -4.88 -14.44
CA THR A 16 1.76 -5.84 -15.21
C THR A 16 0.36 -6.06 -14.62
N LEU A 17 0.18 -5.83 -13.32
CA LEU A 17 -1.13 -5.90 -12.68
C LEU A 17 -1.99 -4.67 -13.04
N ASN A 18 -1.39 -3.47 -13.04
CA ASN A 18 -2.08 -2.25 -13.48
C ASN A 18 -2.56 -2.39 -14.94
N GLU A 19 -1.76 -2.98 -15.82
CA GLU A 19 -2.13 -3.26 -17.23
C GLU A 19 -3.28 -4.27 -17.36
N ARG A 20 -3.29 -5.32 -16.53
CA ARG A 20 -4.26 -6.43 -16.65
C ARG A 20 -5.63 -6.14 -16.07
N ILE A 21 -5.70 -5.44 -14.93
CA ILE A 21 -6.96 -5.23 -14.19
C ILE A 21 -7.31 -3.76 -13.97
N GLY A 22 -6.40 -2.83 -14.27
CA GLY A 22 -6.58 -1.40 -14.06
C GLY A 22 -6.33 -0.97 -12.61
N VAL A 23 -5.86 0.27 -12.47
CA VAL A 23 -5.48 0.85 -11.16
C VAL A 23 -6.68 0.92 -10.21
N LEU A 24 -7.85 1.34 -10.68
CA LEU A 24 -9.03 1.51 -9.84
C LEU A 24 -9.56 0.18 -9.30
N THR A 25 -9.67 -0.84 -10.15
CA THR A 25 -10.10 -2.20 -9.76
C THR A 25 -9.16 -2.79 -8.72
N ARG A 26 -7.84 -2.59 -8.87
CA ARG A 26 -6.85 -3.01 -7.90
C ARG A 26 -7.05 -2.31 -6.55
N ARG A 27 -7.22 -0.98 -6.55
CA ARG A 27 -7.44 -0.20 -5.32
C ARG A 27 -8.72 -0.59 -4.61
N GLU A 28 -9.78 -0.88 -5.37
CA GLU A 28 -11.03 -1.39 -4.81
C GLU A 28 -10.82 -2.76 -4.14
N ALA A 29 -10.11 -3.68 -4.78
CA ALA A 29 -9.81 -4.99 -4.20
C ALA A 29 -8.98 -4.88 -2.91
N GLU A 30 -7.92 -4.05 -2.91
CA GLU A 30 -7.10 -3.76 -1.72
C GLU A 30 -7.96 -3.19 -0.57
N ALA A 31 -8.83 -2.22 -0.86
CA ALA A 31 -9.72 -1.62 0.13
C ALA A 31 -10.73 -2.63 0.71
N ARG A 32 -11.29 -3.50 -0.14
CA ARG A 32 -12.22 -4.57 0.27
C ARG A 32 -11.54 -5.59 1.20
N ILE A 33 -10.27 -5.89 0.97
CA ILE A 33 -9.47 -6.78 1.83
C ILE A 33 -9.11 -6.09 3.16
N LEU A 34 -8.69 -4.82 3.11
CA LEU A 34 -8.24 -4.09 4.29
C LEU A 34 -9.39 -3.71 5.24
N LYS A 35 -10.56 -3.39 4.71
CA LYS A 35 -11.73 -2.96 5.52
C LYS A 35 -12.04 -3.90 6.70
N PRO A 36 -12.29 -5.21 6.52
CA PRO A 36 -12.62 -6.09 7.64
C PRO A 36 -11.49 -6.22 8.66
N ILE A 37 -10.23 -6.08 8.23
CA ILE A 37 -9.07 -6.10 9.13
C ILE A 37 -9.05 -4.84 9.99
N ILE A 38 -9.22 -3.67 9.38
CA ILE A 38 -9.27 -2.39 10.09
C ILE A 38 -10.46 -2.36 11.07
N ASP A 39 -11.62 -2.87 10.64
CA ASP A 39 -12.81 -2.95 11.49
C ASP A 39 -12.53 -3.85 12.72
N ALA A 40 -11.99 -5.06 12.53
CA ALA A 40 -11.64 -5.98 13.62
C ALA A 40 -10.57 -5.41 14.58
N LEU A 41 -9.56 -4.72 14.04
CA LEU A 41 -8.55 -4.02 14.86
C LEU A 41 -9.18 -2.86 15.64
N GLY A 42 -10.10 -2.11 15.03
CA GLY A 42 -10.83 -1.03 15.67
C GLY A 42 -11.71 -1.52 16.83
N GLU A 43 -12.33 -2.69 16.69
CA GLU A 43 -13.06 -3.35 17.78
C GLU A 43 -12.12 -3.78 18.92
N ALA A 44 -10.95 -4.35 18.61
CA ALA A 44 -10.03 -4.88 19.60
C ALA A 44 -9.21 -3.81 20.35
N PHE A 45 -8.84 -2.72 19.66
CA PHE A 45 -7.85 -1.75 20.15
C PHE A 45 -8.35 -0.31 20.20
N GLY A 46 -9.62 -0.08 19.83
CA GLY A 46 -10.22 1.24 19.79
C GLY A 46 -10.16 1.86 18.39
N ARG A 47 -11.33 2.14 17.84
CA ARG A 47 -11.52 2.58 16.45
C ARG A 47 -10.71 3.82 16.08
N GLU A 48 -10.79 4.88 16.88
CA GLU A 48 -10.13 6.15 16.56
C GLU A 48 -8.60 6.01 16.54
N ALA A 49 -8.03 5.33 17.54
CA ALA A 49 -6.58 5.09 17.61
C ALA A 49 -6.08 4.27 16.41
N VAL A 50 -6.83 3.25 16.00
CA VAL A 50 -6.51 2.42 14.84
C VAL A 50 -6.58 3.25 13.54
N LEU A 51 -7.64 4.04 13.36
CA LEU A 51 -7.80 4.88 12.17
C LEU A 51 -6.72 5.96 12.07
N ASP A 52 -6.29 6.53 13.19
CA ASP A 52 -5.19 7.51 13.22
C ASP A 52 -3.85 6.89 12.81
N VAL A 53 -3.58 5.64 13.21
CA VAL A 53 -2.40 4.91 12.73
C VAL A 53 -2.51 4.66 11.23
N VAL A 54 -3.61 4.05 10.78
CA VAL A 54 -3.82 3.71 9.36
C VAL A 54 -3.69 4.94 8.47
N ARG A 55 -4.33 6.06 8.85
CA ARG A 55 -4.27 7.32 8.11
C ARG A 55 -2.83 7.81 7.97
N ARG A 56 -2.09 7.92 9.07
CA ARG A 56 -0.70 8.42 9.05
C ARG A 56 0.19 7.53 8.20
N THR A 57 0.04 6.21 8.32
CA THR A 57 0.81 5.25 7.52
C THR A 57 0.50 5.38 6.03
N ILE A 58 -0.78 5.46 5.62
CA ILE A 58 -1.14 5.64 4.20
C ILE A 58 -0.56 6.94 3.63
N ILE A 59 -0.64 8.04 4.38
CA ILE A 59 -0.09 9.33 3.95
C ILE A 59 1.43 9.23 3.78
N GLN A 60 2.12 8.67 4.76
CA GLN A 60 3.57 8.51 4.73
C GLN A 60 4.01 7.68 3.52
N VAL A 61 3.37 6.52 3.31
CA VAL A 61 3.66 5.65 2.16
C VAL A 61 3.41 6.37 0.83
N ALA A 62 2.33 7.16 0.73
CA ALA A 62 2.04 7.91 -0.48
C ALA A 62 3.09 9.00 -0.76
N GLN A 63 3.61 9.65 0.27
CA GLN A 63 4.69 10.64 0.16
C GLN A 63 5.99 9.96 -0.28
N GLU A 64 6.42 8.91 0.42
CA GLU A 64 7.64 8.16 0.10
C GLU A 64 7.62 7.60 -1.33
N GLN A 65 6.48 7.05 -1.77
CA GLN A 65 6.32 6.56 -3.13
C GLN A 65 6.32 7.70 -4.17
N GLY A 66 5.75 8.86 -3.83
CA GLY A 66 5.76 10.04 -4.67
C GLY A 66 7.17 10.60 -4.87
N ASP A 67 7.94 10.70 -3.79
CA ASP A 67 9.33 11.16 -3.81
C ASP A 67 10.20 10.20 -4.64
N GLN A 68 10.06 8.89 -4.42
CA GLN A 68 10.80 7.89 -5.19
C GLN A 68 10.47 7.94 -6.69
N LEU A 69 9.21 8.20 -7.04
CA LEU A 69 8.80 8.37 -8.44
C LEU A 69 9.40 9.64 -9.04
N ALA A 70 9.44 10.75 -8.29
CA ALA A 70 10.02 12.01 -8.74
C ALA A 70 11.53 11.86 -9.04
N GLU A 71 12.27 11.18 -8.18
CA GLU A 71 13.69 10.87 -8.41
C GLU A 71 13.91 10.06 -9.71
N ASN A 72 13.06 9.07 -9.96
CA ASN A 72 13.16 8.20 -11.13
C ASN A 72 12.74 8.89 -12.45
N MET A 73 11.92 9.93 -12.37
CA MET A 73 11.48 10.71 -13.53
C MET A 73 12.35 11.95 -13.81
N GLY A 74 13.50 12.06 -13.15
CA GLY A 74 14.49 13.12 -13.40
C GLY A 74 14.18 14.44 -12.71
N GLY A 75 13.71 14.37 -11.47
CA GLY A 75 13.51 15.54 -10.60
C GLY A 75 14.72 16.47 -10.48
#